data_AF-A0A6V7HJU1-F1
#
_entry.id   AF-A0A6V7HJU1-F1
#
_cell.length_a   1.000
_cell.length_b   1.000
_cell.length_c   1.000
_cell.angle_alpha   90.00
_cell.angle_beta   90.00
_cell.angle_gamma   90.00
#
_symmetry.space_group_name_H-M   'P 1'
#
loop_
_entity.id
_entity.type
_entity.pdbx_description
1 polymer ?
#
loop_
_entity_poly.entity_id
_entity_poly.type
_entity_poly.pdbx_seq_one_letter_code
_entity_poly.pdbx_strand_id
1 'polypeptide(L)'
;MGIPSVGILLHEVIKLMYHAKVKDPIFFRIGTCGGIGLEGGTVVISEEAVDGMLKSYLELPVLGKMVRRPAKLDRQLARDIKALAHRDDPYDTIIGKTMCTYDFYEGQGRMDGAFCEFTENDKMEYLNKLHKAGVVNIEMESLSFAALTHHAGIKSAVVCVTLIDRFKGD
;
A
#
# COMPACT_ATOMS: atom_id res chain seq x y z
N MET A 1 -10.29 8.73 1.33
CA MET A 1 -9.63 7.42 1.46
C MET A 1 -9.86 6.63 0.20
N GLY A 2 -8.93 5.77 -0.17
CA GLY A 2 -8.98 4.95 -1.37
C GLY A 2 -8.21 5.53 -2.57
N ILE A 3 -7.92 4.62 -3.51
CA ILE A 3 -7.27 4.86 -4.80
C ILE A 3 -7.82 6.10 -5.54
N PRO A 4 -9.14 6.32 -5.67
CA PRO A 4 -9.66 7.48 -6.39
C PRO A 4 -9.28 8.82 -5.74
N SER A 5 -9.33 8.88 -4.40
CA SER A 5 -9.06 10.11 -3.64
C SER A 5 -7.58 10.51 -3.71
N VAL A 6 -6.67 9.54 -3.54
CA VAL A 6 -5.22 9.81 -3.68
C VAL A 6 -4.82 10.14 -5.12
N GLY A 7 -5.55 9.58 -6.11
CA GLY A 7 -5.32 9.87 -7.53
C GLY A 7 -5.54 11.35 -7.86
N ILE A 8 -6.63 11.95 -7.36
CA ILE A 8 -6.91 13.39 -7.51
C ILE A 8 -5.76 14.22 -6.92
N LEU A 9 -5.42 13.94 -5.65
CA LEU A 9 -4.34 14.63 -4.94
C LEU A 9 -3.03 14.59 -5.72
N LEU A 10 -2.60 13.41 -6.16
CA LEU A 10 -1.31 13.25 -6.84
C LEU A 10 -1.27 13.98 -8.17
N HIS A 11 -2.36 13.96 -8.94
CA HIS A 11 -2.41 14.75 -10.18
C HIS A 11 -2.19 16.24 -9.93
N GLU A 12 -2.76 16.79 -8.86
CA GLU A 12 -2.61 18.21 -8.55
C GLU A 12 -1.24 18.53 -7.95
N VAL A 13 -0.76 17.72 -7.01
CA VAL A 13 0.54 17.92 -6.36
C VAL A 13 1.69 17.77 -7.36
N ILE A 14 1.63 16.81 -8.27
CA ILE A 14 2.67 16.63 -9.31
C ILE A 14 2.71 17.86 -10.23
N LYS A 15 1.56 18.37 -10.67
CA LYS A 15 1.50 19.63 -11.43
C LYS A 15 2.02 20.82 -10.63
N LEU A 16 1.70 20.89 -9.34
CA LEU A 16 2.19 21.95 -8.45
C LEU A 16 3.72 21.93 -8.38
N MET A 17 4.34 20.77 -8.15
CA MET A 17 5.81 20.61 -8.17
C MET A 17 6.42 21.07 -9.50
N TYR A 18 5.78 20.69 -10.62
CA TYR A 18 6.19 21.12 -11.95
C TYR A 18 6.15 22.64 -12.11
N HIS A 19 5.03 23.28 -11.77
CA HIS A 19 4.88 24.74 -11.88
C HIS A 19 5.78 25.52 -10.91
N ALA A 20 6.06 24.96 -9.73
CA ALA A 20 7.02 25.49 -8.77
C ALA A 20 8.48 25.24 -9.17
N LYS A 21 8.74 24.53 -10.28
CA LYS A 21 10.07 24.18 -10.80
C LYS A 21 10.92 23.39 -9.81
N VAL A 22 10.29 22.63 -8.92
CA VAL A 22 10.99 21.74 -7.96
C VAL A 22 11.79 20.70 -8.73
N LYS A 23 13.00 20.40 -8.25
CA LYS A 23 13.90 19.40 -8.82
C LYS A 23 13.96 18.19 -7.90
N ASP A 24 13.84 17.02 -8.51
CA ASP A 24 13.98 15.71 -7.88
C ASP A 24 13.24 15.56 -6.52
N PRO A 25 11.94 15.91 -6.45
CA PRO A 25 11.20 15.73 -5.21
C PRO A 25 11.10 14.25 -4.84
N ILE A 26 11.01 13.98 -3.54
CA ILE A 26 10.73 12.64 -3.00
C ILE A 26 9.39 12.68 -2.27
N PHE A 27 8.49 11.79 -2.61
CA PHE A 27 7.16 11.73 -2.00
C PHE A 27 7.08 10.59 -0.99
N PHE A 28 6.55 10.89 0.19
CA PHE A 28 6.29 9.90 1.23
C PHE A 28 4.80 9.82 1.49
N ARG A 29 4.26 8.60 1.47
CA ARG A 29 2.96 8.30 2.06
C ARG A 29 3.20 7.76 3.47
N ILE A 30 2.66 8.44 4.47
CA ILE A 30 2.61 7.96 5.85
C ILE A 30 1.17 7.58 6.15
N GLY A 31 0.93 6.36 6.61
CA GLY A 31 -0.43 5.86 6.79
C GLY A 31 -0.58 4.78 7.85
N THR A 32 -1.79 4.23 7.91
CA THR A 32 -2.15 3.11 8.77
C THR A 32 -2.53 1.90 7.91
N CYS A 33 -2.43 0.70 8.46
CA CYS A 33 -2.75 -0.54 7.74
C CYS A 33 -3.16 -1.67 8.70
N GLY A 34 -3.77 -2.72 8.15
CA GLY A 34 -3.88 -4.01 8.83
C GLY A 34 -2.62 -4.83 8.57
N GLY A 35 -1.95 -5.33 9.60
CA GLY A 35 -0.83 -6.24 9.47
C GLY A 35 -1.28 -7.66 9.10
N ILE A 36 -0.43 -8.42 8.41
CA ILE A 36 -0.61 -9.85 8.14
C ILE A 36 0.50 -10.60 8.86
N GLY A 37 0.21 -11.18 10.03
CA GLY A 37 1.21 -11.85 10.86
C GLY A 37 2.12 -10.89 11.60
N LEU A 38 1.70 -9.64 11.79
CA LEU A 38 2.44 -8.58 12.47
C LEU A 38 1.64 -8.04 13.64
N GLU A 39 2.31 -7.83 14.78
CA GLU A 39 1.72 -7.15 15.93
C GLU A 39 1.35 -5.70 15.59
N GLY A 40 0.31 -5.17 16.24
CA GLY A 40 -0.05 -3.76 16.14
C GLY A 40 1.10 -2.86 16.62
N GLY A 41 1.35 -1.77 15.92
CA GLY A 41 2.47 -0.85 16.16
C GLY A 41 3.68 -1.10 15.28
N THR A 42 3.76 -2.25 14.58
CA THR A 42 4.84 -2.52 13.61
C THR A 42 4.77 -1.54 12.44
N VAL A 43 5.89 -0.92 12.09
CA VAL A 43 6.01 -0.02 10.94
C VAL A 43 6.47 -0.81 9.72
N VAL A 44 5.69 -0.75 8.64
CA VAL A 44 5.98 -1.41 7.36
C VAL A 44 6.40 -0.38 6.32
N ILE A 45 7.57 -0.59 5.74
CA ILE A 45 8.06 0.12 4.55
C ILE A 45 7.75 -0.76 3.34
N SER A 46 6.91 -0.28 2.43
CA SER A 46 6.49 -1.06 1.26
C SER A 46 7.63 -1.16 0.23
N GLU A 47 8.02 -2.39 -0.14
CA GLU A 47 8.94 -2.59 -1.29
C GLU A 47 8.20 -2.70 -2.64
N GLU A 48 6.97 -3.18 -2.61
CA GLU A 48 6.09 -3.36 -3.78
C GLU A 48 4.64 -3.20 -3.33
N ALA A 49 3.83 -2.51 -4.14
CA ALA A 49 2.38 -2.41 -3.94
C ALA A 49 1.67 -3.35 -4.92
N VAL A 50 0.73 -4.16 -4.42
CA VAL A 50 -0.05 -5.11 -5.22
C VAL A 50 -1.54 -4.91 -5.01
N ASP A 51 -2.36 -5.28 -6.00
CA ASP A 51 -3.82 -5.32 -5.86
C ASP A 51 -4.29 -6.59 -5.10
N GLY A 52 -5.61 -6.71 -4.90
CA GLY A 52 -6.24 -7.91 -4.29
C GLY A 52 -6.10 -9.20 -5.11
N MET A 53 -5.46 -9.16 -6.28
CA MET A 53 -5.10 -10.32 -7.09
C MET A 53 -3.58 -10.54 -7.14
N LEU A 54 -2.81 -9.87 -6.28
CA LEU A 54 -1.34 -9.90 -6.24
C LEU A 54 -0.65 -9.34 -7.49
N LYS A 55 -1.32 -8.48 -8.26
CA LYS A 55 -0.74 -7.82 -9.45
C LYS A 55 -0.11 -6.50 -9.03
N SER A 56 1.11 -6.25 -9.49
CA SER A 56 1.89 -5.04 -9.16
C SER A 56 1.67 -3.88 -10.14
N TYR A 57 0.42 -3.63 -10.51
CA TYR A 57 0.05 -2.53 -11.37
C TYR A 57 -1.32 -1.94 -11.01
N LEU A 58 -1.46 -0.62 -11.21
CA LEU A 58 -2.75 0.06 -11.23
C LEU A 58 -3.39 -0.19 -12.61
N GLU A 59 -4.56 -0.81 -12.64
CA GLU A 59 -5.38 -1.00 -13.83
C GLU A 59 -6.64 -0.14 -13.76
N LEU A 60 -6.88 0.70 -14.78
CA LEU A 60 -8.04 1.57 -14.82
C LEU A 60 -8.53 1.78 -16.27
N PRO A 61 -9.83 2.03 -16.49
CA PRO A 61 -10.34 2.43 -17.79
C PRO A 61 -9.92 3.87 -18.13
N VAL A 62 -9.38 4.08 -19.32
CA VAL A 62 -9.10 5.39 -19.91
C VAL A 62 -9.73 5.41 -21.30
N LEU A 63 -10.74 6.25 -21.48
CA LEU A 63 -11.52 6.34 -22.73
C LEU A 63 -12.05 4.96 -23.20
N GLY A 64 -12.55 4.16 -22.26
CA GLY A 64 -13.12 2.83 -22.53
C GLY A 64 -12.10 1.71 -22.75
N LYS A 65 -10.79 1.96 -22.57
CA LYS A 65 -9.73 0.95 -22.69
C LYS A 65 -9.02 0.74 -21.35
N MET A 66 -8.77 -0.51 -20.97
CA MET A 66 -7.99 -0.80 -19.77
C MET A 66 -6.54 -0.39 -19.98
N VAL A 67 -6.03 0.48 -19.11
CA VAL A 67 -4.63 0.92 -19.09
C VAL A 67 -4.00 0.40 -17.80
N ARG A 68 -2.80 -0.15 -17.92
CA ARG A 68 -1.98 -0.64 -16.80
C ARG A 68 -0.80 0.29 -16.56
N ARG A 69 -0.57 0.67 -15.32
CA ARG A 69 0.60 1.43 -14.87
C ARG A 69 1.35 0.64 -13.80
N PRO A 70 2.64 0.29 -13.99
CA PRO A 70 3.40 -0.45 -12.98
C PRO A 70 3.48 0.32 -11.65
N ALA A 71 3.18 -0.36 -10.54
CA ALA A 71 3.20 0.20 -9.19
C ALA A 71 4.57 -0.04 -8.52
N LYS A 72 5.60 0.68 -8.98
CA LYS A 72 6.97 0.50 -8.50
C LYS A 72 7.32 1.52 -7.42
N LEU A 73 8.05 1.09 -6.40
CA LEU A 73 8.67 1.93 -5.39
C LEU A 73 10.20 1.85 -5.48
N ASP A 74 10.90 2.87 -4.99
CA ASP A 74 12.36 2.92 -5.03
C ASP A 74 12.95 2.01 -3.94
N ARG A 75 13.60 0.92 -4.36
CA ARG A 75 14.19 -0.07 -3.45
C ARG A 75 15.34 0.48 -2.63
N GLN A 76 16.09 1.46 -3.16
CA GLN A 76 17.17 2.07 -2.40
C GLN A 76 16.61 2.99 -1.34
N LEU A 77 15.61 3.81 -1.69
CA LEU A 77 14.90 4.66 -0.73
C LEU A 77 14.29 3.83 0.42
N ALA A 78 13.67 2.68 0.13
CA ALA A 78 13.15 1.78 1.16
C ALA A 78 14.26 1.29 2.13
N ARG A 79 15.44 0.94 1.61
CA ARG A 79 16.60 0.54 2.43
C ARG A 79 17.14 1.71 3.25
N ASP A 80 17.21 2.90 2.66
CA ASP A 80 17.70 4.11 3.32
C ASP A 80 16.78 4.46 4.50
N ILE A 81 15.46 4.39 4.32
CA ILE A 81 14.48 4.57 5.41
C ILE A 81 14.66 3.48 6.47
N LYS A 82 14.78 2.21 6.07
CA LYS A 82 14.96 1.09 7.01
C LYS A 82 16.24 1.22 7.83
N ALA A 83 17.30 1.82 7.27
CA ALA A 83 18.56 2.06 7.96
C ALA A 83 18.47 3.16 9.04
N LEU A 84 17.41 3.98 9.02
CA LEU A 84 17.15 4.97 10.08
C LEU A 84 16.51 4.35 11.33
N ALA A 85 15.95 3.14 11.23
CA ALA A 85 15.36 2.46 12.39
C ALA A 85 16.45 2.12 13.42
N HIS A 86 16.19 2.43 14.69
CA HIS A 86 17.10 2.18 15.79
C HIS A 86 16.63 0.98 16.62
N ARG A 87 17.59 0.25 17.21
CA ARG A 87 17.28 -0.91 18.06
C ARG A 87 16.49 -0.57 19.33
N ASP A 88 16.57 0.70 19.75
CA ASP A 88 15.91 1.21 20.96
C ASP A 88 14.56 1.87 20.64
N ASP A 89 14.13 1.85 19.37
CA ASP A 89 12.80 2.31 19.00
C ASP A 89 11.75 1.41 19.67
N PRO A 90 10.63 1.97 20.16
CA PRO A 90 9.61 1.19 20.86
C PRO A 90 8.71 0.37 19.90
N TYR A 91 9.14 0.18 18.66
CA TYR A 91 8.41 -0.52 17.61
C TYR A 91 9.37 -1.16 16.62
N ASP A 92 8.93 -2.28 16.04
CA ASP A 92 9.63 -2.90 14.92
C ASP A 92 9.39 -2.11 13.63
N THR A 93 10.40 -2.05 12.79
CA THR A 93 10.28 -1.57 11.41
C THR A 93 10.65 -2.70 10.47
N ILE A 94 9.85 -3.00 9.45
CA ILE A 94 10.15 -4.05 8.48
C ILE A 94 9.96 -3.57 7.04
N ILE A 95 10.49 -4.33 6.08
CA ILE A 95 10.21 -4.16 4.66
C ILE A 95 9.37 -5.35 4.19
N GLY A 96 8.32 -5.10 3.41
CA GLY A 96 7.53 -6.16 2.81
C GLY A 96 6.57 -5.63 1.73
N LYS A 97 5.82 -6.54 1.11
CA LYS A 97 4.81 -6.13 0.12
C LYS A 97 3.56 -5.62 0.81
N THR A 98 2.91 -4.66 0.18
CA THR A 98 1.67 -4.07 0.67
C THR A 98 0.55 -4.35 -0.32
N MET A 99 -0.54 -4.93 0.17
CA MET A 99 -1.76 -5.05 -0.62
C MET A 99 -2.58 -3.77 -0.50
N CYS A 100 -3.02 -3.26 -1.64
CA CYS A 100 -3.90 -2.10 -1.74
C CYS A 100 -5.28 -2.53 -2.23
N THR A 101 -6.33 -2.12 -1.53
CA THR A 101 -7.71 -2.49 -1.85
C THR A 101 -8.57 -1.28 -2.20
N TYR A 102 -9.66 -1.51 -2.92
CA TYR A 102 -10.67 -0.48 -3.23
C TYR A 102 -11.73 -0.34 -2.14
N ASP A 103 -11.94 -1.40 -1.36
CA ASP A 103 -12.90 -1.47 -0.28
C ASP A 103 -12.20 -1.90 1.02
N PHE A 104 -12.67 -1.36 2.15
CA PHE A 104 -12.11 -1.61 3.48
C PHE A 104 -12.60 -2.95 4.08
N TYR A 105 -13.83 -3.36 3.77
CA TYR A 105 -14.45 -4.54 4.37
C TYR A 105 -14.20 -5.79 3.53
N GLU A 106 -15.09 -6.12 2.60
CA GLU A 106 -15.02 -7.29 1.72
C GLU A 106 -13.71 -7.28 0.92
N GLY A 107 -13.26 -6.11 0.46
CA GLY A 107 -12.00 -5.96 -0.26
C GLY A 107 -10.77 -6.38 0.55
N GLN A 108 -10.84 -6.32 1.88
CA GLN A 108 -9.78 -6.78 2.79
C GLN A 108 -10.14 -8.09 3.51
N GLY A 109 -11.22 -8.77 3.10
CA GLY A 109 -11.69 -10.01 3.72
C GLY A 109 -12.17 -9.83 5.16
N ARG A 110 -12.70 -8.66 5.53
CA ARG A 110 -13.26 -8.45 6.87
C ARG A 110 -14.69 -8.98 6.94
N MET A 111 -15.07 -9.52 8.10
CA MET A 111 -16.40 -10.10 8.33
C MET A 111 -17.31 -9.21 9.18
N ASP A 112 -16.84 -8.01 9.53
CA ASP A 112 -17.52 -7.01 10.36
C ASP A 112 -18.22 -5.91 9.51
N GLY A 113 -18.32 -6.12 8.19
CA GLY A 113 -19.00 -5.22 7.27
C GLY A 113 -20.52 -5.41 7.20
N ALA A 114 -21.20 -4.51 6.50
CA ALA A 114 -22.65 -4.64 6.24
C ALA A 114 -22.98 -5.81 5.29
N PHE A 115 -22.02 -6.22 4.46
CA PHE A 115 -22.11 -7.33 3.51
C PHE A 115 -20.92 -8.27 3.76
N CYS A 116 -21.16 -9.58 3.69
CA CYS A 116 -20.14 -10.61 3.82
C CYS A 116 -20.64 -11.91 3.18
N GLU A 117 -20.24 -12.17 1.93
CA GLU A 117 -20.63 -13.37 1.17
C GLU A 117 -19.53 -14.47 1.17
N PHE A 118 -18.66 -14.46 2.18
CA PHE A 118 -17.60 -15.45 2.38
C PHE A 118 -17.51 -15.90 3.84
N THR A 119 -16.88 -17.06 4.07
CA THR A 119 -16.70 -17.63 5.39
C THR A 119 -15.38 -17.21 6.04
N GLU A 120 -15.23 -17.47 7.35
CA GLU A 120 -13.96 -17.26 8.05
C GLU A 120 -12.84 -18.11 7.45
N ASN A 121 -13.13 -19.33 6.98
CA ASN A 121 -12.16 -20.18 6.30
C ASN A 121 -11.68 -19.54 4.99
N ASP A 122 -12.58 -18.96 4.19
CA ASP A 122 -12.22 -18.28 2.94
C ASP A 122 -11.31 -17.06 3.22
N LYS A 123 -11.66 -16.27 4.23
CA LYS A 123 -10.82 -15.16 4.73
C LYS A 123 -9.43 -15.67 5.09
N MET A 124 -9.34 -16.70 5.94
CA MET A 124 -8.08 -17.21 6.44
C MET A 124 -7.23 -17.84 5.32
N GLU A 125 -7.84 -18.54 4.37
CA GLU A 125 -7.14 -19.06 3.18
C GLU A 125 -6.55 -17.91 2.35
N TYR A 126 -7.32 -16.85 2.13
CA TYR A 126 -6.87 -15.69 1.38
C TYR A 126 -5.75 -14.94 2.10
N LEU A 127 -5.86 -14.67 3.40
CA LEU A 127 -4.79 -14.03 4.18
C LEU A 127 -3.51 -14.88 4.19
N ASN A 128 -3.63 -16.20 4.30
CA ASN A 128 -2.48 -17.11 4.18
C ASN A 128 -1.85 -17.08 2.79
N LYS A 129 -2.65 -16.96 1.72
CA LYS A 129 -2.14 -16.79 0.34
C LYS A 129 -1.37 -15.48 0.19
N LEU A 130 -1.88 -14.37 0.75
CA LEU A 130 -1.18 -13.08 0.77
C LEU A 130 0.15 -13.18 1.52
N HIS A 131 0.13 -13.76 2.72
CA HIS A 131 1.33 -13.93 3.54
C HIS A 131 2.40 -14.76 2.82
N LYS A 132 2.01 -15.88 2.19
CA LYS A 132 2.91 -16.71 1.37
C LYS A 132 3.49 -15.97 0.17
N ALA A 133 2.79 -14.96 -0.36
CA ALA A 133 3.25 -14.12 -1.45
C ALA A 133 4.16 -12.96 -0.98
N GLY A 134 4.45 -12.86 0.32
CA GLY A 134 5.28 -11.82 0.92
C GLY A 134 4.53 -10.53 1.25
N VAL A 135 3.20 -10.54 1.22
CA VAL A 135 2.38 -9.41 1.69
C VAL A 135 2.36 -9.42 3.21
N VAL A 136 2.72 -8.29 3.81
CA VAL A 136 2.83 -8.14 5.26
C VAL A 136 1.82 -7.13 5.82
N ASN A 137 1.18 -6.33 4.98
CA ASN A 137 0.12 -5.41 5.38
C ASN A 137 -0.89 -5.09 4.25
N ILE A 138 -2.02 -4.50 4.65
CA ILE A 138 -3.16 -4.15 3.79
C ILE A 138 -3.60 -2.70 4.05
N GLU A 139 -3.72 -1.90 3.00
CA GLU A 139 -4.23 -0.52 3.03
C GLU A 139 -4.95 -0.17 1.70
N MET A 140 -5.18 1.11 1.39
CA MET A 140 -6.12 1.49 0.33
C MET A 140 -5.59 2.53 -0.69
N GLU A 141 -4.31 2.90 -0.68
CA GLU A 141 -3.81 3.96 -1.57
C GLU A 141 -2.45 3.68 -2.21
N SER A 142 -1.66 2.73 -1.70
CA SER A 142 -0.27 2.50 -2.12
C SER A 142 -0.15 2.14 -3.60
N LEU A 143 -1.10 1.40 -4.18
CA LEU A 143 -1.05 0.98 -5.59
C LEU A 143 -1.13 2.19 -6.53
N SER A 144 -2.07 3.10 -6.28
CA SER A 144 -2.21 4.35 -7.05
C SER A 144 -1.04 5.29 -6.80
N PHE A 145 -0.62 5.40 -5.53
CA PHE A 145 0.51 6.23 -5.14
C PHE A 145 1.81 5.81 -5.84
N ALA A 146 2.17 4.53 -5.77
CA ALA A 146 3.34 3.99 -6.41
C ALA A 146 3.26 4.11 -7.94
N ALA A 147 2.11 3.77 -8.55
CA ALA A 147 1.95 3.81 -10.00
C ALA A 147 2.06 5.23 -10.58
N LEU A 148 1.42 6.22 -9.94
CA LEU A 148 1.42 7.60 -10.43
C LEU A 148 2.75 8.30 -10.18
N THR A 149 3.38 8.10 -9.01
CA THR A 149 4.70 8.67 -8.72
C THR A 149 5.77 8.07 -9.63
N HIS A 150 5.76 6.74 -9.82
CA HIS A 150 6.65 6.07 -10.77
C HIS A 150 6.46 6.60 -12.20
N HIS A 151 5.21 6.74 -12.65
CA HIS A 151 4.91 7.24 -13.99
C HIS A 151 5.36 8.70 -14.21
N ALA A 152 5.34 9.52 -13.14
CA ALA A 152 5.84 10.88 -13.16
C ALA A 152 7.38 10.99 -13.02
N GLY A 153 8.09 9.87 -12.83
CA GLY A 153 9.54 9.88 -12.59
C GLY A 153 9.93 10.39 -11.20
N ILE A 154 9.01 10.36 -10.23
CA ILE A 154 9.21 10.85 -8.86
C ILE A 154 9.57 9.67 -7.96
N LYS A 155 10.68 9.79 -7.22
CA LYS A 155 11.03 8.81 -6.19
C LYS A 155 10.01 8.85 -5.06
N SER A 156 9.60 7.70 -4.57
CA SER A 156 8.58 7.65 -3.53
C SER A 156 8.72 6.43 -2.63
N ALA A 157 8.17 6.56 -1.42
CA ALA A 157 8.09 5.49 -0.43
C ALA A 157 6.73 5.51 0.28
N VAL A 158 6.29 4.33 0.72
CA VAL A 158 5.09 4.15 1.54
C VAL A 158 5.53 3.55 2.87
N VAL A 159 5.13 4.20 3.96
CA VAL A 159 5.48 3.83 5.33
C VAL A 159 4.20 3.81 6.16
N CYS A 160 3.76 2.63 6.57
CA CYS A 160 2.49 2.47 7.27
C CYS A 160 2.67 1.74 8.60
N VAL A 161 1.99 2.20 9.65
CA VAL A 161 1.92 1.48 10.92
C VAL A 161 0.77 0.47 10.91
N THR A 162 1.00 -0.75 11.40
CA THR A 162 -0.04 -1.77 11.57
C THR A 162 -0.90 -1.42 12.79
N LEU A 163 -2.22 -1.49 12.65
CA LEU A 163 -3.13 -1.28 13.79
C LEU A 163 -3.56 -2.58 14.46
N ILE A 164 -3.59 -3.66 13.68
CA ILE A 164 -4.04 -4.99 14.12
C ILE A 164 -3.38 -6.07 13.27
N ASP A 165 -3.16 -7.25 13.84
CA ASP A 165 -2.85 -8.47 13.10
C ASP A 165 -4.16 -9.06 12.53
N ARG A 166 -4.32 -9.07 11.21
CA ARG A 166 -5.53 -9.54 10.54
C ARG A 166 -5.77 -11.05 10.67
N PHE A 167 -4.78 -11.82 11.11
CA PHE A 167 -5.01 -13.22 11.52
C PHE A 167 -5.70 -13.35 12.88
N LYS A 168 -5.72 -12.29 13.68
CA LYS A 168 -6.27 -12.29 15.05
C LYS A 168 -7.58 -11.52 15.18
N GLY A 169 -7.99 -10.79 14.14
CA GLY A 169 -9.22 -10.03 14.15
C GLY A 169 -9.43 -9.19 12.91
N ASP A 170 -10.57 -8.51 12.91
CA ASP A 170 -10.87 -7.43 11.98
C ASP A 170 -10.75 -6.11 12.71
#